data_AF-A0A661YZK4-F1
#
_entry.id   AF-A0A661YZK4-F1
#
_cell.length_a   1.000
_cell.length_b   1.000
_cell.length_c   1.000
_cell.angle_alpha   90.00
_cell.angle_beta   90.00
_cell.angle_gamma   90.00
#
_symmetry.space_group_name_H-M   'P 1'
#
loop_
_entity.id
_entity.type
_entity.pdbx_description
1 polymer ?
#
loop_
_entity_poly.entity_id
_entity_poly.type
_entity_poly.pdbx_seq_one_letter_code
_entity_poly.pdbx_strand_id
1 'polypeptide(L)'
;MTSKKLNILFLPAWYPHRDDAMLGLFVKNHALSILPYANVSAIYVLASDTNVSVYEVEKNDTDGIYEIIIYFKKCNTPIFGFFINIIRMLLSYKKGWNILLEKRNKPDINHVHILTRAGVIALILKQLYKIPYVITEHWSRYYSFNDSYNGILRKFMTKKVVKQASAMSTVSDSLKNAMNQNGLINKNWEIIPNSIDTDIFTPSIRDKKDSKTRIFHISCFEDKSKNVSGIIRAFARASTENPNLELIMIGAGQDHQKAIDLSNKLKLDNKIEFTGELSPKEVSQKINSCDFQVLFSNYETFAIVIAESLAAGKAVIATNTGAIPEVLPKEFGLLIDAKDEDMLSKSILEMAKTHQKYDIEAMRNYAVSNYNKDKVGKQIIAFYKKYTS
;
A
#
# COMPACT_ATOMS: atom_id res chain seq x y z
N MET A 1 -0.44 -36.50 -6.73
CA MET A 1 0.86 -35.90 -7.07
C MET A 1 0.80 -34.43 -6.71
N THR A 2 1.54 -33.98 -5.69
CA THR A 2 1.64 -32.56 -5.34
C THR A 2 2.45 -31.84 -6.42
N SER A 3 1.84 -30.90 -7.15
CA SER A 3 2.55 -30.10 -8.15
C SER A 3 3.72 -29.38 -7.48
N LYS A 4 4.92 -29.42 -8.10
CA LYS A 4 6.10 -28.71 -7.62
C LYS A 4 5.76 -27.22 -7.43
N LYS A 5 5.98 -26.68 -6.21
CA LYS A 5 5.81 -25.26 -5.94
C LYS A 5 6.83 -24.44 -6.72
N LEU A 6 6.38 -23.33 -7.33
CA LEU A 6 7.26 -22.34 -7.96
C LEU A 6 8.13 -21.65 -6.91
N ASN A 7 9.35 -21.28 -7.27
CA ASN A 7 10.27 -20.47 -6.48
C ASN A 7 10.22 -19.04 -7.00
N ILE A 8 9.71 -18.12 -6.19
CA ILE A 8 9.48 -16.73 -6.59
C ILE A 8 10.45 -15.83 -5.85
N LEU A 9 11.15 -14.96 -6.58
CA LEU A 9 11.97 -13.90 -5.99
C LEU A 9 11.29 -12.54 -6.11
N PHE A 10 10.90 -11.98 -4.98
CA PHE A 10 10.40 -10.62 -4.87
C PHE A 10 11.57 -9.63 -4.88
N LEU A 11 11.46 -8.60 -5.73
CA LEU A 11 12.38 -7.48 -5.83
C LEU A 11 11.61 -6.17 -5.56
N PRO A 12 11.35 -5.84 -4.28
CA PRO A 12 10.64 -4.65 -3.89
C PRO A 12 11.50 -3.38 -3.93
N ALA A 13 10.87 -2.24 -4.22
CA ALA A 13 11.45 -0.92 -3.93
C ALA A 13 11.15 -0.44 -2.49
N TRP A 14 10.08 -0.94 -1.88
CA TRP A 14 9.64 -0.66 -0.52
C TRP A 14 9.27 -1.98 0.15
N TYR A 15 9.81 -2.22 1.34
CA TYR A 15 9.59 -3.45 2.09
C TYR A 15 9.80 -3.19 3.60
N PRO A 16 9.06 -3.88 4.48
CA PRO A 16 9.23 -3.73 5.93
C PRO A 16 10.67 -4.01 6.35
N HIS A 17 11.19 -3.18 7.26
CA HIS A 17 12.56 -3.27 7.75
C HIS A 17 12.69 -2.62 9.14
N ARG A 18 13.86 -2.73 9.78
CA ARG A 18 14.06 -2.32 11.17
C ARG A 18 13.74 -0.85 11.49
N ASP A 19 13.86 0.03 10.51
CA ASP A 19 13.66 1.48 10.69
C ASP A 19 12.21 1.91 10.35
N ASP A 20 11.47 1.08 9.60
CA ASP A 20 10.07 1.31 9.24
C ASP A 20 9.40 -0.04 8.92
N ALA A 21 8.62 -0.53 9.87
CA ALA A 21 7.90 -1.80 9.76
C ALA A 21 6.67 -1.72 8.83
N MET A 22 6.21 -0.53 8.49
CA MET A 22 5.00 -0.30 7.69
C MET A 22 5.32 -0.02 6.21
N LEU A 23 6.53 0.44 5.91
CA LEU A 23 6.97 0.72 4.54
C LEU A 23 6.79 -0.49 3.62
N GLY A 24 5.92 -0.38 2.62
CA GLY A 24 5.70 -1.45 1.66
C GLY A 24 5.08 -2.72 2.25
N LEU A 25 4.39 -2.63 3.40
CA LEU A 25 3.69 -3.78 4.02
C LEU A 25 2.76 -4.49 3.04
N PHE A 26 2.12 -3.77 2.12
CA PHE A 26 1.29 -4.34 1.06
C PHE A 26 2.06 -5.30 0.12
N VAL A 27 3.37 -5.07 -0.09
CA VAL A 27 4.22 -6.00 -0.85
C VAL A 27 4.44 -7.29 -0.06
N LYS A 28 4.71 -7.17 1.25
CA LYS A 28 4.80 -8.34 2.13
C LYS A 28 3.46 -9.10 2.17
N ASN A 29 2.31 -8.40 2.16
CA ASN A 29 1.00 -9.04 2.10
C ASN A 29 0.76 -9.82 0.79
N HIS A 30 1.23 -9.31 -0.37
CA HIS A 30 1.25 -10.08 -1.62
C HIS A 30 2.13 -11.33 -1.52
N ALA A 31 3.31 -11.24 -0.88
CA ALA A 31 4.18 -12.38 -0.64
C ALA A 31 3.52 -13.43 0.28
N LEU A 32 2.91 -13.00 1.38
CA LEU A 32 2.17 -13.85 2.31
C LEU A 32 0.99 -14.56 1.62
N SER A 33 0.26 -13.84 0.77
CA SER A 33 -0.90 -14.35 0.03
C SER A 33 -0.57 -15.54 -0.89
N ILE A 34 0.68 -15.67 -1.34
CA ILE A 34 1.10 -16.75 -2.25
C ILE A 34 1.84 -17.92 -1.57
N LEU A 35 2.16 -17.83 -0.28
CA LEU A 35 2.87 -18.88 0.47
C LEU A 35 2.20 -20.28 0.40
N PRO A 36 0.86 -20.40 0.39
CA PRO A 36 0.22 -21.70 0.22
C PRO A 36 0.60 -22.37 -1.11
N TYR A 37 0.96 -21.59 -2.12
CA TYR A 37 1.09 -22.01 -3.52
C TYR A 37 2.52 -21.99 -4.07
N ALA A 38 3.43 -21.25 -3.43
CA ALA A 38 4.80 -21.04 -3.90
C ALA A 38 5.81 -20.95 -2.75
N ASN A 39 7.08 -21.18 -3.07
CA ASN A 39 8.20 -20.82 -2.20
C ASN A 39 8.58 -19.38 -2.50
N VAL A 40 8.66 -18.53 -1.48
CA VAL A 40 8.86 -17.09 -1.67
C VAL A 40 10.15 -16.64 -1.01
N SER A 41 10.89 -15.80 -1.70
CA SER A 41 12.04 -15.09 -1.15
C SER A 41 11.97 -13.63 -1.56
N ALA A 42 12.53 -12.73 -0.75
CA ALA A 42 12.58 -11.31 -1.04
C ALA A 42 14.01 -10.80 -0.86
N ILE A 43 14.52 -10.06 -1.86
CA ILE A 43 15.78 -9.32 -1.73
C ILE A 43 15.45 -7.83 -1.74
N TYR A 44 15.62 -7.17 -0.60
CA TYR A 44 15.43 -5.73 -0.45
C TYR A 44 16.76 -5.05 -0.17
N VAL A 45 17.07 -3.99 -0.93
CA VAL A 45 18.33 -3.25 -0.83
C VAL A 45 18.04 -1.77 -0.63
N LEU A 46 18.57 -1.22 0.45
CA LEU A 46 18.40 0.19 0.80
C LEU A 46 19.70 0.85 1.23
N ALA A 47 19.81 2.15 0.95
CA ALA A 47 20.90 2.97 1.46
C ALA A 47 20.58 3.35 2.90
N SER A 48 21.53 3.19 3.81
CA SER A 48 21.38 3.65 5.19
C SER A 48 22.21 4.91 5.45
N ASP A 49 21.58 5.88 6.12
CA ASP A 49 22.21 7.09 6.65
C ASP A 49 22.74 6.86 8.09
N THR A 50 22.48 5.70 8.69
CA THR A 50 22.98 5.31 10.03
C THR A 50 24.41 4.75 9.99
N ASN A 51 25.02 4.52 11.16
CA ASN A 51 26.35 3.93 11.31
C ASN A 51 26.38 2.43 10.96
N VAL A 52 26.08 2.11 9.71
CA VAL A 52 26.29 0.77 9.15
C VAL A 52 27.74 0.61 8.71
N SER A 53 28.25 -0.62 8.79
CA SER A 53 29.43 -1.00 8.01
C SER A 53 29.15 -0.81 6.51
N VAL A 54 30.13 -0.94 5.62
CA VAL A 54 29.89 -0.69 4.18
C VAL A 54 28.67 -1.48 3.64
N TYR A 55 28.47 -2.71 4.15
CA TYR A 55 27.28 -3.52 3.90
C TYR A 55 26.86 -4.27 5.17
N GLU A 56 25.59 -4.15 5.55
CA GLU A 56 24.97 -4.93 6.62
C GLU A 56 23.84 -5.79 6.04
N VAL A 57 23.70 -7.01 6.54
CA VAL A 57 22.75 -7.99 6.01
C VAL A 57 21.89 -8.52 7.14
N GLU A 58 20.58 -8.44 6.98
CA GLU A 58 19.59 -9.07 7.83
C GLU A 58 18.90 -10.19 7.04
N LYS A 59 18.75 -11.35 7.69
CA LYS A 59 18.12 -12.53 7.10
C LYS A 59 17.02 -13.02 8.02
N ASN A 60 15.78 -13.06 7.53
CA ASN A 60 14.63 -13.57 8.28
C ASN A 60 13.96 -14.70 7.50
N ASP A 61 13.46 -15.71 8.20
CA ASP A 61 12.73 -16.85 7.60
C ASP A 61 11.61 -17.32 8.53
N THR A 62 11.01 -16.40 9.28
CA THR A 62 10.05 -16.69 10.36
C THR A 62 8.60 -16.81 9.88
N ASP A 63 8.27 -16.31 8.69
CA ASP A 63 6.89 -16.28 8.16
C ASP A 63 6.73 -17.13 6.89
N GLY A 64 7.69 -18.02 6.59
CA GLY A 64 7.72 -18.79 5.33
C GLY A 64 8.23 -18.00 4.12
N ILE A 65 8.51 -16.71 4.27
CA ILE A 65 9.24 -15.89 3.31
C ILE A 65 10.71 -15.85 3.73
N TYR A 66 11.62 -16.21 2.82
CA TYR A 66 13.04 -15.98 3.06
C TYR A 66 13.43 -14.56 2.67
N GLU A 67 13.51 -13.68 3.67
CA GLU A 67 13.79 -12.26 3.53
C GLU A 67 15.29 -11.99 3.66
N ILE A 68 15.86 -11.28 2.70
CA ILE A 68 17.25 -10.83 2.69
C ILE A 68 17.25 -9.32 2.51
N ILE A 69 17.47 -8.60 3.61
CA ILE A 69 17.53 -7.14 3.63
C ILE A 69 19.00 -6.72 3.70
N ILE A 70 19.42 -5.86 2.78
CA ILE A 70 20.82 -5.41 2.71
C ILE A 70 20.88 -3.89 2.75
N TYR A 71 21.49 -3.40 3.82
CA TYR A 71 21.80 -1.99 4.01
C TYR A 71 23.19 -1.72 3.46
N PHE A 72 23.34 -0.67 2.65
CA PHE A 72 24.67 -0.20 2.27
C PHE A 72 24.89 1.23 2.75
N LYS A 73 26.12 1.53 3.16
CA LYS A 73 26.50 2.88 3.61
C LYS A 73 26.28 3.86 2.47
N LYS A 74 25.45 4.88 2.68
CA LYS A 74 25.22 5.92 1.68
C LYS A 74 26.45 6.82 1.55
N CYS A 75 26.82 7.14 0.32
CA CYS A 75 27.83 8.16 0.03
C CYS A 75 27.14 9.47 -0.36
N ASN A 76 27.38 10.53 0.42
CA ASN A 76 26.75 11.85 0.24
C ASN A 76 27.64 12.84 -0.52
N THR A 77 28.80 12.40 -1.04
CA THR A 77 29.68 13.26 -1.85
C THR A 77 28.98 13.64 -3.17
N PRO A 78 28.94 14.93 -3.56
CA PRO A 78 28.32 15.36 -4.82
C PRO A 78 28.91 14.64 -6.03
N ILE A 79 28.04 14.24 -6.98
CA ILE A 79 28.35 13.50 -8.22
C ILE A 79 28.99 12.12 -8.00
N PHE A 80 30.14 12.04 -7.30
CA PHE A 80 30.85 10.80 -7.00
C PHE A 80 30.02 9.85 -6.13
N GLY A 81 29.26 10.39 -5.18
CA GLY A 81 28.36 9.60 -4.33
C GLY A 81 27.26 8.92 -5.11
N PHE A 82 26.76 9.50 -6.22
CA PHE A 82 25.78 8.85 -7.07
C PHE A 82 26.31 7.55 -7.68
N PHE A 83 27.51 7.58 -8.27
CA PHE A 83 28.13 6.39 -8.86
C PHE A 83 28.50 5.36 -7.80
N ILE A 84 29.06 5.79 -6.66
CA ILE A 84 29.34 4.89 -5.53
C ILE A 84 28.06 4.19 -5.08
N ASN A 85 26.97 4.93 -4.90
CA ASN A 85 25.70 4.36 -4.43
C ASN A 85 25.10 3.38 -5.45
N ILE A 86 25.28 3.60 -6.75
CA ILE A 86 24.90 2.63 -7.78
C ILE A 86 25.76 1.36 -7.67
N ILE A 87 27.07 1.48 -7.57
CA ILE A 87 27.98 0.33 -7.44
C ILE A 87 27.65 -0.47 -6.18
N ARG A 88 27.50 0.21 -5.04
CA ARG A 88 27.12 -0.42 -3.76
C ARG A 88 25.79 -1.13 -3.87
N MET A 89 24.78 -0.51 -4.48
CA MET A 89 23.50 -1.15 -4.72
C MET A 89 23.63 -2.43 -5.57
N LEU A 90 24.38 -2.39 -6.68
CA LEU A 90 24.61 -3.56 -7.53
C LEU A 90 25.34 -4.69 -6.78
N LEU A 91 26.35 -4.35 -5.98
CA LEU A 91 27.07 -5.30 -5.14
C LEU A 91 26.18 -5.90 -4.04
N SER A 92 25.29 -5.11 -3.44
CA SER A 92 24.30 -5.59 -2.50
C SER A 92 23.34 -6.59 -3.14
N TYR A 93 22.79 -6.30 -4.33
CA TYR A 93 21.95 -7.26 -5.04
C TYR A 93 22.70 -8.54 -5.41
N LYS A 94 23.97 -8.44 -5.82
CA LYS A 94 24.82 -9.62 -6.07
C LYS A 94 25.03 -10.44 -4.79
N LYS A 95 25.28 -9.78 -3.65
CA LYS A 95 25.43 -10.44 -2.35
C LYS A 95 24.14 -11.14 -1.93
N GLY A 96 22.99 -10.47 -2.05
CA GLY A 96 21.68 -11.04 -1.76
C GLY A 96 21.35 -12.24 -2.66
N TRP A 97 21.70 -12.16 -3.94
CA TRP A 97 21.56 -13.28 -4.88
C TRP A 97 22.37 -14.51 -4.45
N ASN A 98 23.61 -14.32 -4.03
CA ASN A 98 24.44 -15.44 -3.55
C ASN A 98 23.86 -16.06 -2.27
N ILE A 99 23.48 -15.23 -1.28
CA ILE A 99 22.85 -15.69 -0.04
C ILE A 99 21.54 -16.45 -0.33
N LEU A 100 20.76 -16.00 -1.31
CA LEU A 100 19.55 -16.70 -1.73
C LEU A 100 19.88 -18.13 -2.20
N LEU A 101 20.86 -18.27 -3.08
CA LEU A 101 21.23 -19.56 -3.68
C LEU A 101 21.90 -20.52 -2.69
N GLU A 102 22.48 -20.02 -1.59
CA GLU A 102 22.99 -20.87 -0.50
C GLU A 102 21.87 -21.62 0.24
N LYS A 103 20.65 -21.08 0.27
CA LYS A 103 19.53 -21.62 1.06
C LYS A 103 18.32 -22.07 0.25
N ARG A 104 18.08 -21.47 -0.92
CA ARG A 104 16.89 -21.69 -1.74
C ARG A 104 17.30 -22.04 -3.17
N ASN A 105 16.38 -22.70 -3.87
CA ASN A 105 16.55 -22.97 -5.30
C ASN A 105 16.56 -21.67 -6.10
N LYS A 106 17.18 -21.75 -7.28
CA LYS A 106 17.10 -20.67 -8.28
C LYS A 106 15.61 -20.31 -8.54
N PRO A 107 15.25 -19.02 -8.55
CA PRO A 107 13.89 -18.59 -8.85
C PRO A 107 13.45 -19.02 -10.26
N ASP A 108 12.20 -19.48 -10.34
CA ASP A 108 11.52 -19.75 -11.60
C ASP A 108 11.07 -18.43 -12.26
N ILE A 109 10.77 -17.41 -11.44
CA ILE A 109 10.40 -16.06 -11.90
C ILE A 109 10.76 -14.99 -10.85
N ASN A 110 11.14 -13.80 -11.32
CA ASN A 110 11.31 -12.62 -10.47
C ASN A 110 10.04 -11.75 -10.51
N HIS A 111 9.60 -11.25 -9.37
CA HIS A 111 8.48 -10.32 -9.27
C HIS A 111 8.94 -8.97 -8.72
N VAL A 112 8.93 -7.96 -9.57
CA VAL A 112 9.25 -6.58 -9.19
C VAL A 112 8.04 -5.93 -8.56
N HIS A 113 8.19 -5.37 -7.37
CA HIS A 113 7.17 -4.52 -6.74
C HIS A 113 7.65 -3.09 -6.70
N ILE A 114 6.85 -2.18 -7.28
CA ILE A 114 7.16 -0.76 -7.48
C ILE A 114 8.32 -0.55 -8.47
N LEU A 115 7.97 -0.08 -9.67
CA LEU A 115 8.85 0.01 -10.82
C LEU A 115 9.88 1.12 -10.64
N THR A 116 11.02 0.75 -10.07
CA THR A 116 12.17 1.63 -9.86
C THR A 116 13.46 0.92 -10.24
N ARG A 117 14.53 1.07 -9.43
CA ARG A 117 15.83 0.42 -9.66
C ARG A 117 15.72 -1.10 -9.57
N ALA A 118 14.80 -1.64 -8.76
CA ALA A 118 14.51 -3.07 -8.68
C ALA A 118 14.15 -3.68 -10.05
N GLY A 119 13.44 -2.92 -10.91
CA GLY A 119 13.13 -3.36 -12.27
C GLY A 119 14.36 -3.50 -13.18
N VAL A 120 15.38 -2.66 -12.99
CA VAL A 120 16.66 -2.79 -13.70
C VAL A 120 17.40 -4.04 -13.24
N ILE A 121 17.35 -4.37 -11.95
CA ILE A 121 17.94 -5.60 -11.42
C ILE A 121 17.25 -6.83 -12.02
N ALA A 122 15.92 -6.85 -12.08
CA ALA A 122 15.19 -7.94 -12.72
C ALA A 122 15.58 -8.13 -14.19
N LEU A 123 15.78 -7.03 -14.93
CA LEU A 123 16.27 -7.08 -16.31
C LEU A 123 17.70 -7.66 -16.41
N ILE A 124 18.59 -7.31 -15.48
CA ILE A 124 19.95 -7.88 -15.40
C ILE A 124 19.87 -9.39 -15.12
N LEU A 125 19.06 -9.81 -14.15
CA LEU A 125 18.87 -11.23 -13.82
C LEU A 125 18.28 -12.02 -14.99
N LYS A 126 17.35 -11.42 -15.75
CA LYS A 126 16.84 -12.01 -17.01
C LYS A 126 17.95 -12.22 -18.03
N GLN A 127 18.85 -11.25 -18.20
CA GLN A 127 19.92 -11.35 -19.19
C GLN A 127 20.96 -12.40 -18.82
N LEU A 128 21.39 -12.42 -17.54
CA LEU A 128 22.42 -13.30 -17.01
C LEU A 128 21.92 -14.74 -16.83
N TYR A 129 20.74 -14.92 -16.26
CA TYR A 129 20.25 -16.22 -15.78
C TYR A 129 19.05 -16.76 -16.54
N LYS A 130 18.53 -16.00 -17.51
CA LYS A 130 17.33 -16.32 -18.31
C LYS A 130 16.05 -16.50 -17.49
N ILE A 131 16.01 -15.92 -16.29
CA ILE A 131 14.81 -15.95 -15.43
C ILE A 131 13.85 -14.83 -15.89
N PRO A 132 12.59 -15.13 -16.24
CA PRO A 132 11.61 -14.12 -16.59
C PRO A 132 11.28 -13.21 -15.40
N TYR A 133 10.66 -12.06 -15.68
CA TYR A 133 10.15 -11.22 -14.61
C TYR A 133 8.81 -10.57 -14.97
N VAL A 134 8.02 -10.37 -13.94
CA VAL A 134 6.78 -9.59 -13.96
C VAL A 134 6.90 -8.41 -13.00
N ILE A 135 6.01 -7.43 -13.15
CA ILE A 135 6.02 -6.21 -12.34
C ILE A 135 4.61 -5.97 -11.81
N THR A 136 4.44 -5.74 -10.50
CA THR A 136 3.25 -5.09 -9.94
C THR A 136 3.59 -3.66 -9.52
N GLU A 137 2.87 -2.68 -10.05
CA GLU A 137 3.01 -1.27 -9.66
C GLU A 137 1.95 -0.84 -8.63
N HIS A 138 2.41 -0.05 -7.66
CA HIS A 138 1.67 0.43 -6.49
C HIS A 138 1.76 1.96 -6.30
N TRP A 139 2.77 2.61 -6.86
CA TRP A 139 3.10 4.01 -6.57
C TRP A 139 2.32 5.00 -7.44
N SER A 140 1.73 6.01 -6.78
CA SER A 140 1.03 7.14 -7.40
C SER A 140 1.89 8.05 -8.29
N ARG A 141 3.20 7.79 -8.42
CA ARG A 141 4.16 8.59 -9.20
C ARG A 141 3.77 8.81 -10.66
N TYR A 142 2.96 7.92 -11.24
CA TYR A 142 2.59 8.00 -12.65
C TYR A 142 1.34 8.84 -12.92
N TYR A 143 0.61 9.23 -11.89
CA TYR A 143 -0.52 10.14 -12.07
C TYR A 143 -0.04 11.54 -12.46
N SER A 144 -0.83 12.22 -13.28
CA SER A 144 -0.54 13.58 -13.76
C SER A 144 -0.46 14.63 -12.66
N PHE A 145 -1.18 14.44 -11.55
CA PHE A 145 -1.10 15.32 -10.37
C PHE A 145 0.18 15.11 -9.54
N ASN A 146 0.98 14.10 -9.86
CA ASN A 146 2.23 13.78 -9.19
C ASN A 146 3.40 13.96 -10.16
N ASP A 147 4.00 15.16 -10.16
CA ASP A 147 5.15 15.50 -11.00
C ASP A 147 6.46 14.80 -10.61
N SER A 148 6.42 13.62 -9.98
CA SER A 148 7.63 12.90 -9.62
C SER A 148 8.19 12.05 -10.76
N TYR A 149 7.41 11.67 -11.79
CA TYR A 149 7.91 10.87 -12.92
C TYR A 149 8.65 11.70 -13.99
N ASN A 150 9.81 12.25 -13.61
CA ASN A 150 10.62 13.12 -14.46
C ASN A 150 12.01 12.55 -14.79
N GLY A 151 12.66 13.14 -15.80
CA GLY A 151 14.03 12.84 -16.24
C GLY A 151 14.12 11.88 -17.43
N ILE A 152 14.87 12.28 -18.46
CA ILE A 152 14.97 11.55 -19.74
C ILE A 152 15.52 10.14 -19.54
N LEU A 153 16.64 10.01 -18.82
CA LEU A 153 17.25 8.71 -18.55
C LEU A 153 16.31 7.77 -17.75
N ARG A 154 15.61 8.31 -16.74
CA ARG A 154 14.63 7.54 -15.97
C ARG A 154 13.52 7.05 -16.88
N LYS A 155 12.93 7.92 -17.70
CA LYS A 155 11.85 7.57 -18.63
C LYS A 155 12.30 6.49 -19.61
N PHE A 156 13.47 6.65 -20.20
CA PHE A 156 14.05 5.67 -21.12
C PHE A 156 14.25 4.30 -20.46
N MET A 157 14.90 4.25 -19.29
CA MET A 157 15.17 3.00 -18.60
C MET A 157 13.89 2.32 -18.12
N THR A 158 12.93 3.08 -17.61
CA THR A 158 11.63 2.57 -17.16
C THR A 158 10.86 1.94 -18.32
N LYS A 159 10.79 2.62 -19.48
CA LYS A 159 10.18 2.09 -20.70
C LYS A 159 10.85 0.80 -21.17
N LYS A 160 12.19 0.73 -21.12
CA LYS A 160 12.95 -0.48 -21.47
C LYS A 160 12.61 -1.65 -20.54
N VAL A 161 12.56 -1.40 -19.23
CA VAL A 161 12.20 -2.42 -18.23
C VAL A 161 10.77 -2.91 -18.43
N VAL A 162 9.81 -2.01 -18.64
CA VAL A 162 8.40 -2.38 -18.89
C VAL A 162 8.26 -3.20 -20.15
N LYS A 163 8.88 -2.76 -21.26
CA LYS A 163 8.81 -3.48 -22.55
C LYS A 163 9.43 -4.89 -22.48
N GLN A 164 10.41 -5.09 -21.61
CA GLN A 164 11.13 -6.36 -21.46
C GLN A 164 10.52 -7.30 -20.41
N ALA A 165 9.58 -6.82 -19.59
CA ALA A 165 8.86 -7.65 -18.64
C ALA A 165 7.96 -8.64 -19.38
N SER A 166 7.82 -9.85 -18.84
CA SER A 166 6.90 -10.86 -19.38
C SER A 166 5.44 -10.37 -19.30
N ALA A 167 5.12 -9.66 -18.22
CA ALA A 167 3.86 -8.96 -18.05
C ALA A 167 3.93 -7.88 -16.96
N MET A 168 2.91 -7.02 -16.97
CA MET A 168 2.67 -5.98 -16.00
C MET A 168 1.37 -6.23 -15.25
N SER A 169 1.33 -5.83 -13.99
CA SER A 169 0.10 -5.64 -13.22
C SER A 169 0.13 -4.32 -12.47
N THR A 170 -1.07 -3.83 -12.17
CA THR A 170 -1.31 -2.69 -11.29
C THR A 170 -2.39 -3.04 -10.29
N VAL A 171 -2.41 -2.32 -9.18
CA VAL A 171 -3.43 -2.47 -8.15
C VAL A 171 -4.80 -1.91 -8.56
N SER A 172 -4.88 -1.13 -9.64
CA SER A 172 -6.11 -0.55 -10.19
C SER A 172 -5.98 -0.28 -11.69
N ASP A 173 -7.13 -0.16 -12.36
CA ASP A 173 -7.19 0.27 -13.76
C ASP A 173 -6.80 1.75 -13.90
N SER A 174 -7.17 2.59 -12.93
CA SER A 174 -6.75 3.99 -12.86
C SER A 174 -5.22 4.15 -12.91
N LEU A 175 -4.48 3.33 -12.15
CA LEU A 175 -3.02 3.35 -12.18
C LEU A 175 -2.44 2.82 -13.50
N LYS A 176 -3.01 1.76 -14.08
CA LYS A 176 -2.64 1.27 -15.42
C LYS A 176 -2.79 2.36 -16.47
N ASN A 177 -3.91 3.08 -16.45
CA ASN A 177 -4.17 4.19 -17.37
C ASN A 177 -3.14 5.31 -17.21
N ALA A 178 -2.81 5.69 -15.97
CA ALA A 178 -1.77 6.67 -15.68
C ALA A 178 -0.38 6.24 -16.19
N MET A 179 -0.01 4.96 -16.04
CA MET A 179 1.24 4.41 -16.59
C MET A 179 1.24 4.43 -18.13
N ASN A 180 0.14 4.04 -18.77
CA ASN A 180 -0.01 4.05 -20.22
C ASN A 180 0.10 5.47 -20.80
N GLN A 181 -0.48 6.48 -20.15
CA GLN A 181 -0.36 7.89 -20.53
C GLN A 181 1.11 8.38 -20.49
N ASN A 182 1.95 7.77 -19.66
CA ASN A 182 3.39 8.02 -19.61
C ASN A 182 4.21 7.22 -20.65
N GLY A 183 3.53 6.47 -21.52
CA GLY A 183 4.14 5.63 -22.55
C GLY A 183 4.81 4.37 -22.00
N LEU A 184 4.39 3.90 -20.82
CA LEU A 184 4.82 2.63 -20.25
C LEU A 184 3.93 1.50 -20.78
N ILE A 185 4.25 1.00 -21.98
CA ILE A 185 3.41 0.03 -22.68
C ILE A 185 4.00 -1.39 -22.55
N ASN A 186 3.18 -2.32 -22.05
CA ASN A 186 3.39 -3.76 -22.13
C ASN A 186 2.19 -4.42 -22.84
N LYS A 187 2.40 -5.56 -23.50
CA LYS A 187 1.35 -6.30 -24.21
C LYS A 187 0.43 -7.07 -23.26
N ASN A 188 0.95 -7.45 -22.10
CA ASN A 188 0.29 -8.30 -21.14
C ASN A 188 0.06 -7.49 -19.86
N TRP A 189 -1.20 -7.13 -19.61
CA TRP A 189 -1.62 -6.38 -18.43
C TRP A 189 -2.64 -7.18 -17.62
N GLU A 190 -2.51 -7.14 -16.30
CA GLU A 190 -3.51 -7.69 -15.38
C GLU A 190 -3.75 -6.71 -14.23
N ILE A 191 -4.97 -6.64 -13.72
CA ILE A 191 -5.26 -5.90 -12.49
C ILE A 191 -5.21 -6.89 -11.34
N ILE A 192 -4.28 -6.67 -10.42
CA ILE A 192 -4.10 -7.51 -9.23
C ILE A 192 -4.17 -6.56 -8.02
N PRO A 193 -5.30 -6.52 -7.31
CA PRO A 193 -5.50 -5.59 -6.20
C PRO A 193 -4.57 -5.92 -5.03
N ASN A 194 -4.49 -5.00 -4.07
CA ASN A 194 -3.89 -5.32 -2.78
C ASN A 194 -4.77 -6.32 -2.01
N SER A 195 -4.12 -7.20 -1.26
CA SER A 195 -4.79 -8.17 -0.39
C SER A 195 -5.04 -7.60 0.99
N ILE A 196 -6.19 -7.93 1.58
CA ILE A 196 -6.52 -7.67 2.99
C ILE A 196 -6.65 -8.98 3.78
N ASP A 197 -6.39 -8.92 5.09
CA ASP A 197 -6.60 -10.05 5.99
C ASP A 197 -8.01 -10.04 6.58
N THR A 198 -8.93 -10.70 5.88
CA THR A 198 -10.36 -10.75 6.26
C THR A 198 -10.64 -11.56 7.53
N ASP A 199 -9.63 -12.24 8.06
CA ASP A 199 -9.67 -12.92 9.35
C ASP A 199 -9.42 -11.92 10.51
N ILE A 200 -8.67 -10.85 10.25
CA ILE A 200 -8.42 -9.76 11.20
C ILE A 200 -9.54 -8.72 11.11
N PHE A 201 -9.88 -8.30 9.90
CA PHE A 201 -10.95 -7.32 9.67
C PHE A 201 -12.29 -8.04 9.55
N THR A 202 -12.95 -8.18 10.69
CA THR A 202 -14.25 -8.83 10.83
C THR A 202 -15.25 -7.85 11.44
N PRO A 203 -16.53 -7.86 11.00
CA PRO A 203 -17.54 -7.01 11.60
C PRO A 203 -17.73 -7.40 13.06
N SER A 204 -17.74 -6.39 13.91
CA SER A 204 -18.21 -6.51 15.28
C SER A 204 -19.29 -5.46 15.52
N ILE A 205 -20.38 -5.90 16.16
CA ILE A 205 -21.43 -4.99 16.60
C ILE A 205 -20.88 -4.24 17.82
N ARG A 206 -20.72 -2.94 17.68
CA ARG A 206 -20.39 -2.08 18.83
C ARG A 206 -21.59 -2.05 19.77
N ASP A 207 -21.38 -2.46 21.01
CA ASP A 207 -22.29 -2.13 22.10
C ASP A 207 -22.31 -0.61 22.30
N LYS A 208 -23.37 0.04 21.81
CA LYS A 208 -23.55 1.49 22.01
C LYS A 208 -23.96 1.75 23.45
N LYS A 209 -22.95 1.96 24.31
CA LYS A 209 -23.13 2.37 25.71
C LYS A 209 -23.36 3.88 25.86
N ASP A 210 -23.16 4.65 24.79
CA ASP A 210 -23.28 6.11 24.76
C ASP A 210 -24.01 6.58 23.48
N SER A 211 -24.37 7.86 23.45
CA SER A 211 -24.98 8.53 22.29
C SER A 211 -23.97 9.00 21.25
N LYS A 212 -22.69 8.59 21.36
CA LYS A 212 -21.61 9.11 20.51
C LYS A 212 -21.58 8.42 19.16
N THR A 213 -21.45 9.21 18.12
CA THR A 213 -21.16 8.73 16.77
C THR A 213 -19.67 8.91 16.49
N ARG A 214 -18.98 7.80 16.29
CA ARG A 214 -17.52 7.73 16.16
C ARG A 214 -17.13 7.54 14.71
N ILE A 215 -16.33 8.46 14.21
CA ILE A 215 -15.80 8.48 12.86
C ILE A 215 -14.34 8.06 12.95
N PHE A 216 -13.84 7.30 11.99
CA PHE A 216 -12.41 7.03 11.94
C PHE A 216 -11.78 7.40 10.60
N HIS A 217 -10.50 7.77 10.68
CA HIS A 217 -9.62 7.94 9.53
C HIS A 217 -8.34 7.15 9.78
N ILE A 218 -7.87 6.42 8.77
CA ILE A 218 -6.60 5.67 8.82
C ILE A 218 -5.73 6.13 7.67
N SER A 219 -4.53 6.63 7.96
CA SER A 219 -3.53 6.91 6.93
C SER A 219 -2.13 7.15 7.51
N CYS A 220 -1.12 7.21 6.63
CA CYS A 220 0.11 7.91 6.95
C CYS A 220 -0.16 9.42 6.86
N PHE A 221 0.02 10.17 7.93
CA PHE A 221 -0.34 11.59 8.02
C PHE A 221 0.59 12.48 7.17
N GLU A 222 0.43 12.38 5.86
CA GLU A 222 1.01 13.23 4.83
C GLU A 222 -0.11 14.08 4.24
N ASP A 223 -0.17 15.36 4.61
CA ASP A 223 -1.32 16.21 4.28
C ASP A 223 -1.48 16.39 2.77
N LYS A 224 -0.36 16.39 2.03
CA LYS A 224 -0.33 16.50 0.57
C LYS A 224 -1.17 15.41 -0.11
N SER A 225 -1.10 14.16 0.36
CA SER A 225 -1.80 13.04 -0.26
C SER A 225 -3.11 12.70 0.44
N LYS A 226 -3.13 12.74 1.77
CA LYS A 226 -4.27 12.27 2.59
C LYS A 226 -5.22 13.38 3.04
N ASN A 227 -4.79 14.64 2.94
CA ASN A 227 -5.57 15.82 3.32
C ASN A 227 -6.16 15.72 4.74
N VAL A 228 -5.33 15.32 5.69
CA VAL A 228 -5.66 15.18 7.12
C VAL A 228 -6.20 16.48 7.68
N SER A 229 -5.61 17.61 7.28
CA SER A 229 -6.02 18.94 7.69
C SER A 229 -7.44 19.29 7.20
N GLY A 230 -7.82 18.85 6.00
CA GLY A 230 -9.17 18.98 5.46
C GLY A 230 -10.19 18.18 6.25
N ILE A 231 -9.85 16.96 6.68
CA ILE A 231 -10.71 16.14 7.55
C ILE A 231 -10.98 16.88 8.86
N ILE A 232 -9.94 17.40 9.51
CA ILE A 232 -10.06 18.10 10.79
C ILE A 232 -10.94 19.35 10.66
N ARG A 233 -10.76 20.16 9.60
CA ARG A 233 -11.58 21.36 9.35
C ARG A 233 -13.05 21.02 9.08
N ALA A 234 -13.32 20.02 8.25
CA ALA A 234 -14.68 19.59 7.95
C ALA A 234 -15.38 18.98 9.17
N PHE A 235 -14.64 18.20 9.97
CA PHE A 235 -15.11 17.67 11.25
C PHE A 235 -15.41 18.77 12.25
N ALA A 236 -14.59 19.82 12.34
CA ALA A 236 -14.84 20.95 13.23
C ALA A 236 -16.23 21.58 12.98
N ARG A 237 -16.54 21.83 11.70
CA ARG A 237 -17.85 22.34 11.24
C ARG A 237 -18.98 21.38 11.62
N ALA A 238 -18.86 20.10 11.25
CA ALA A 238 -19.87 19.08 11.54
C ALA A 238 -20.11 18.91 13.05
N SER A 239 -19.05 18.96 13.86
CA SER A 239 -19.12 18.79 15.31
C SER A 239 -19.79 19.97 16.04
N THR A 240 -19.92 21.12 15.38
CA THR A 240 -20.69 22.26 15.88
C THR A 240 -22.20 22.00 15.73
N GLU A 241 -22.60 21.40 14.61
CA GLU A 241 -24.00 21.01 14.36
C GLU A 241 -24.40 19.74 15.11
N ASN A 242 -23.48 18.78 15.27
CA ASN A 242 -23.69 17.57 16.07
C ASN A 242 -22.59 17.41 17.15
N PRO A 243 -22.85 17.86 18.39
CA PRO A 243 -21.89 17.76 19.49
C PRO A 243 -21.53 16.33 19.92
N ASN A 244 -22.26 15.30 19.45
CA ASN A 244 -22.01 13.89 19.78
C ASN A 244 -21.02 13.21 18.84
N LEU A 245 -20.45 13.94 17.86
CA LEU A 245 -19.42 13.41 16.97
C LEU A 245 -18.07 13.33 17.68
N GLU A 246 -17.39 12.21 17.49
CA GLU A 246 -16.00 11.96 17.87
C GLU A 246 -15.23 11.48 16.64
N LEU A 247 -13.97 11.88 16.50
CA LEU A 247 -13.09 11.49 15.39
C LEU A 247 -11.86 10.77 15.91
N ILE A 248 -11.62 9.57 15.41
CA ILE A 248 -10.46 8.74 15.75
C ILE A 248 -9.51 8.78 14.56
N MET A 249 -8.33 9.35 14.78
CA MET A 249 -7.27 9.53 13.80
C MET A 249 -6.19 8.46 14.04
N ILE A 250 -6.16 7.46 13.16
CA ILE A 250 -5.29 6.29 13.28
C ILE A 250 -4.11 6.43 12.31
N GLY A 251 -2.90 6.34 12.85
CA GLY A 251 -1.64 6.44 12.12
C GLY A 251 -0.77 7.61 12.54
N ALA A 252 0.40 7.69 11.90
CA ALA A 252 1.37 8.75 12.09
C ALA A 252 1.98 9.16 10.74
N GLY A 253 2.85 10.16 10.74
CA GLY A 253 3.48 10.66 9.53
C GLY A 253 4.13 12.02 9.73
N GLN A 254 4.75 12.52 8.67
CA GLN A 254 5.50 13.78 8.70
C GLN A 254 4.67 15.00 9.13
N ASP A 255 3.34 14.98 8.94
CA ASP A 255 2.44 16.07 9.30
C ASP A 255 1.62 15.76 10.57
N HIS A 256 2.00 14.75 11.35
CA HIS A 256 1.26 14.35 12.56
C HIS A 256 1.18 15.48 13.60
N GLN A 257 2.30 16.14 13.92
CA GLN A 257 2.28 17.25 14.86
C GLN A 257 1.41 18.41 14.35
N LYS A 258 1.45 18.71 13.04
CA LYS A 258 0.62 19.77 12.44
C LYS A 258 -0.87 19.46 12.54
N ALA A 259 -1.25 18.17 12.46
CA ALA A 259 -2.63 17.74 12.65
C ALA A 259 -3.11 17.97 14.09
N ILE A 260 -2.27 17.64 15.09
CA ILE A 260 -2.54 17.93 16.51
C ILE A 260 -2.66 19.45 16.74
N ASP A 261 -1.69 20.23 16.26
CA ASP A 261 -1.68 21.69 16.45
C ASP A 261 -2.94 22.33 15.85
N LEU A 262 -3.40 21.84 14.69
CA LEU A 262 -4.64 22.29 14.06
C LEU A 262 -5.88 21.92 14.90
N SER A 263 -5.94 20.70 15.43
CA SER A 263 -7.02 20.26 16.34
C SER A 263 -7.13 21.18 17.56
N ASN A 264 -5.99 21.48 18.19
CA ASN A 264 -5.93 22.34 19.37
C ASN A 264 -6.33 23.79 19.04
N LYS A 265 -5.86 24.30 17.89
CA LYS A 265 -6.26 25.64 17.39
C LYS A 265 -7.77 25.75 17.18
N LEU A 266 -8.42 24.67 16.76
CA LEU A 266 -9.87 24.59 16.57
C LEU A 266 -10.63 24.16 17.84
N LYS A 267 -9.94 23.97 18.97
CA LYS A 267 -10.49 23.57 20.28
C LYS A 267 -11.24 22.23 20.23
N LEU A 268 -10.66 21.25 19.54
CA LEU A 268 -11.22 19.91 19.34
C LEU A 268 -10.58 18.85 20.23
N ASP A 269 -9.81 19.25 21.25
CA ASP A 269 -8.97 18.39 22.09
C ASP A 269 -9.75 17.24 22.75
N ASN A 270 -11.03 17.46 23.07
CA ASN A 270 -11.91 16.46 23.68
C ASN A 270 -12.79 15.69 22.67
N LYS A 271 -12.58 15.92 21.37
CA LYS A 271 -13.37 15.30 20.28
C LYS A 271 -12.54 14.52 19.27
N ILE A 272 -11.22 14.70 19.26
CA ILE A 272 -10.31 13.99 18.36
C ILE A 272 -9.34 13.13 19.18
N GLU A 273 -9.35 11.82 18.94
CA GLU A 273 -8.33 10.89 19.46
C GLU A 273 -7.26 10.68 18.39
N PHE A 274 -5.99 10.93 18.71
CA PHE A 274 -4.85 10.56 17.88
C PHE A 274 -4.19 9.30 18.45
N THR A 275 -4.28 8.16 17.76
CA THR A 275 -3.81 6.88 18.32
C THR A 275 -2.32 6.63 18.08
N GLY A 276 -1.72 7.35 17.13
CA GLY A 276 -0.43 6.94 16.55
C GLY A 276 -0.55 5.66 15.71
N GLU A 277 0.57 5.00 15.47
CA GLU A 277 0.62 3.74 14.73
C GLU A 277 0.14 2.57 15.60
N LEU A 278 -0.65 1.68 15.00
CA LEU A 278 -1.26 0.53 15.65
C LEU A 278 -0.97 -0.75 14.85
N SER A 279 -0.89 -1.89 15.52
CA SER A 279 -0.84 -3.19 14.86
C SER A 279 -2.16 -3.48 14.11
N PRO A 280 -2.17 -4.37 13.10
CA PRO A 280 -3.40 -4.70 12.36
C PRO A 280 -4.57 -5.14 13.26
N LYS A 281 -4.29 -5.84 14.36
CA LYS A 281 -5.31 -6.27 15.33
C LYS A 281 -5.88 -5.08 16.10
N GLU A 282 -5.04 -4.16 16.55
CA GLU A 282 -5.46 -2.93 17.24
C GLU A 282 -6.22 -1.99 16.30
N VAL A 283 -5.80 -1.89 15.03
CA VAL A 283 -6.55 -1.16 13.99
C VAL A 283 -7.96 -1.77 13.85
N SER A 284 -8.07 -3.10 13.70
CA SER A 284 -9.38 -3.78 13.62
C SER A 284 -10.26 -3.51 14.85
N GLN A 285 -9.68 -3.55 16.06
CA GLN A 285 -10.40 -3.20 17.29
C GLN A 285 -10.88 -1.75 17.30
N LYS A 286 -10.04 -0.81 16.87
CA LYS A 286 -10.41 0.61 16.76
C LYS A 286 -11.49 0.85 15.70
N ILE A 287 -11.38 0.24 14.51
CA ILE A 287 -12.41 0.27 13.48
C ILE A 287 -13.74 -0.22 14.06
N ASN A 288 -13.73 -1.34 14.78
CA ASN A 288 -14.92 -1.92 15.39
C ASN A 288 -15.53 -1.04 16.50
N SER A 289 -14.74 -0.20 17.14
CA SER A 289 -15.23 0.82 18.09
C SER A 289 -15.87 2.05 17.44
N CYS A 290 -15.84 2.13 16.10
CA CYS A 290 -16.35 3.26 15.32
C CYS A 290 -17.60 2.90 14.49
N ASP A 291 -18.30 3.91 13.99
CA ASP A 291 -19.53 3.80 13.22
C ASP A 291 -19.28 3.81 11.71
N PHE A 292 -18.40 4.68 11.19
CA PHE A 292 -18.07 4.76 9.76
C PHE A 292 -16.71 5.42 9.51
N GLN A 293 -16.16 5.23 8.30
CA GLN A 293 -14.87 5.77 7.88
C GLN A 293 -14.98 7.10 7.12
N VAL A 294 -13.98 7.96 7.27
CA VAL A 294 -13.69 9.08 6.35
C VAL A 294 -12.30 8.92 5.71
N LEU A 295 -12.25 8.99 4.38
CA LEU A 295 -11.02 9.02 3.59
C LEU A 295 -11.05 10.21 2.61
N PHE A 296 -10.45 11.33 2.99
CA PHE A 296 -10.51 12.57 2.22
C PHE A 296 -9.28 12.81 1.33
N SER A 297 -8.66 11.75 0.83
CA SER A 297 -7.39 11.81 0.10
C SER A 297 -7.48 12.69 -1.16
N ASN A 298 -6.40 13.40 -1.49
CA ASN A 298 -6.25 14.07 -2.78
C ASN A 298 -6.00 13.06 -3.91
N TYR A 299 -5.35 11.93 -3.61
CA TYR A 299 -5.09 10.86 -4.56
C TYR A 299 -4.83 9.51 -3.89
N GLU A 300 -5.24 8.43 -4.56
CA GLU A 300 -5.07 7.04 -4.13
C GLU A 300 -4.84 6.11 -5.33
N THR A 301 -3.98 5.10 -5.17
CA THR A 301 -3.76 4.04 -6.17
C THR A 301 -4.64 2.81 -5.95
N PHE A 302 -5.13 2.61 -4.73
CA PHE A 302 -6.04 1.51 -4.38
C PHE A 302 -6.88 1.82 -3.14
N ALA A 303 -6.31 2.47 -2.12
CA ALA A 303 -6.96 2.70 -0.82
C ALA A 303 -7.33 1.41 -0.06
N ILE A 304 -6.31 0.66 0.38
CA ILE A 304 -6.46 -0.60 1.16
C ILE A 304 -7.43 -0.43 2.33
N VAL A 305 -7.37 0.72 3.01
CA VAL A 305 -8.20 1.04 4.17
C VAL A 305 -9.70 1.08 3.87
N ILE A 306 -10.12 1.27 2.62
CA ILE A 306 -11.54 1.14 2.23
C ILE A 306 -11.92 -0.34 2.26
N ALA A 307 -11.11 -1.20 1.63
CA ALA A 307 -11.37 -2.63 1.61
C ALA A 307 -11.39 -3.23 3.04
N GLU A 308 -10.50 -2.77 3.92
CA GLU A 308 -10.48 -3.15 5.34
C GLU A 308 -11.77 -2.70 6.07
N SER A 309 -12.22 -1.46 5.85
CA SER A 309 -13.49 -0.96 6.40
C SER A 309 -14.69 -1.76 5.94
N LEU A 310 -14.78 -2.05 4.64
CA LEU A 310 -15.86 -2.88 4.08
C LEU A 310 -15.84 -4.29 4.65
N ALA A 311 -14.65 -4.91 4.81
CA ALA A 311 -14.51 -6.21 5.46
C ALA A 311 -14.97 -6.20 6.92
N ALA A 312 -14.75 -5.08 7.63
CA ALA A 312 -15.22 -4.84 9.00
C ALA A 312 -16.67 -4.30 9.07
N GLY A 313 -17.38 -4.22 7.94
CA GLY A 313 -18.77 -3.79 7.91
C GLY A 313 -18.98 -2.30 8.19
N LYS A 314 -18.03 -1.44 7.82
CA LYS A 314 -18.10 0.01 8.01
C LYS A 314 -18.31 0.71 6.68
N ALA A 315 -19.40 1.47 6.59
CA ALA A 315 -19.63 2.37 5.47
C ALA A 315 -18.55 3.45 5.39
N VAL A 316 -18.33 4.00 4.19
CA VAL A 316 -17.19 4.88 3.92
C VAL A 316 -17.65 6.18 3.27
N ILE A 317 -17.17 7.33 3.76
CA ILE A 317 -17.14 8.57 2.98
C ILE A 317 -15.75 8.68 2.36
N ALA A 318 -15.65 8.77 1.04
CA ALA A 318 -14.36 8.90 0.38
C ALA A 318 -14.38 9.89 -0.79
N THR A 319 -13.21 10.38 -1.17
CA THR A 319 -13.07 11.24 -2.34
C THR A 319 -13.15 10.47 -3.66
N ASN A 320 -13.76 11.06 -4.67
CA ASN A 320 -13.86 10.53 -6.02
C ASN A 320 -12.55 10.78 -6.80
N THR A 321 -11.44 10.20 -6.34
CA THR A 321 -10.10 10.39 -6.94
C THR A 321 -9.36 9.08 -7.12
N GLY A 322 -8.48 9.04 -8.13
CA GLY A 322 -7.60 7.91 -8.39
C GLY A 322 -8.37 6.61 -8.57
N ALA A 323 -8.09 5.62 -7.73
CA ALA A 323 -8.73 4.32 -7.75
C ALA A 323 -9.87 4.14 -6.73
N ILE A 324 -10.18 5.15 -5.91
CA ILE A 324 -11.23 5.03 -4.88
C ILE A 324 -12.58 4.55 -5.47
N PRO A 325 -13.05 5.07 -6.62
CA PRO A 325 -14.32 4.60 -7.21
C PRO A 325 -14.30 3.15 -7.70
N GLU A 326 -13.12 2.56 -7.89
CA GLU A 326 -12.96 1.13 -8.24
C GLU A 326 -13.04 0.22 -7.00
N VAL A 327 -12.80 0.78 -5.80
CA VAL A 327 -12.74 0.03 -4.54
C VAL A 327 -13.95 0.27 -3.65
N LEU A 328 -14.61 1.43 -3.78
CA LEU A 328 -15.84 1.77 -3.06
C LEU A 328 -17.06 1.77 -3.98
N PRO A 329 -17.84 0.67 -4.01
CA PRO A 329 -19.17 0.66 -4.59
C PRO A 329 -20.08 1.74 -3.97
N LYS A 330 -20.97 2.33 -4.78
CA LYS A 330 -21.82 3.45 -4.38
C LYS A 330 -22.83 3.08 -3.29
N GLU A 331 -23.20 1.82 -3.22
CA GLU A 331 -24.11 1.24 -2.23
C GLU A 331 -23.46 1.08 -0.85
N PHE A 332 -22.14 1.23 -0.72
CA PHE A 332 -21.38 1.02 0.52
C PHE A 332 -20.81 2.32 1.10
N GLY A 333 -21.16 3.46 0.53
CA GLY A 333 -20.62 4.74 0.98
C GLY A 333 -21.02 5.94 0.16
N LEU A 334 -20.39 7.07 0.48
CA LEU A 334 -20.56 8.34 -0.23
C LEU A 334 -19.25 8.70 -0.93
N LEU A 335 -19.34 9.03 -2.23
CA LEU A 335 -18.25 9.60 -3.00
C LEU A 335 -18.43 11.11 -3.13
N ILE A 336 -17.42 11.87 -2.72
CA ILE A 336 -17.41 13.35 -2.77
C ILE A 336 -16.21 13.87 -3.55
N ASP A 337 -16.24 15.11 -4.00
CA ASP A 337 -15.08 15.68 -4.72
C ASP A 337 -13.90 15.94 -3.78
N ALA A 338 -12.68 15.74 -4.30
CA ALA A 338 -11.46 16.02 -3.55
C ALA A 338 -11.38 17.51 -3.21
N LYS A 339 -10.91 17.82 -1.99
CA LYS A 339 -10.76 19.18 -1.45
C LYS A 339 -12.07 19.94 -1.16
N ASP A 340 -13.23 19.33 -1.38
CA ASP A 340 -14.53 19.91 -0.99
C ASP A 340 -14.84 19.65 0.50
N GLU A 341 -14.31 20.50 1.37
CA GLU A 341 -14.50 20.38 2.83
C GLU A 341 -15.95 20.63 3.26
N ASP A 342 -16.70 21.45 2.52
CA ASP A 342 -18.10 21.72 2.81
C ASP A 342 -18.96 20.49 2.53
N MET A 343 -18.72 19.82 1.40
CA MET A 343 -19.39 18.58 1.08
C MET A 343 -18.97 17.45 2.03
N LEU A 344 -17.70 17.39 2.45
CA LEU A 344 -17.28 16.44 3.48
C LEU A 344 -18.04 16.67 4.79
N SER A 345 -18.16 17.92 5.25
CA SER A 345 -18.86 18.26 6.48
C SER A 345 -20.34 17.83 6.43
N LYS A 346 -21.03 18.14 5.32
CA LYS A 346 -22.42 17.69 5.09
C LYS A 346 -22.54 16.17 5.06
N SER A 347 -21.60 15.49 4.39
CA SER A 347 -21.60 14.02 4.29
C SER A 347 -21.37 13.35 5.65
N ILE A 348 -20.54 13.94 6.52
CA ILE A 348 -20.35 13.47 7.90
C ILE A 348 -21.67 13.51 8.67
N LEU A 349 -22.40 14.63 8.57
CA LEU A 349 -23.69 14.79 9.25
C LEU A 349 -24.78 13.87 8.70
N GLU A 350 -24.77 13.62 7.39
CA GLU A 350 -25.66 12.66 6.75
C GLU A 350 -25.35 11.23 7.20
N MET A 351 -24.09 10.80 7.06
CA MET A 351 -23.64 9.46 7.42
C MET A 351 -23.86 9.18 8.91
N ALA A 352 -23.69 10.18 9.79
CA ALA A 352 -24.02 10.04 11.21
C ALA A 352 -25.49 9.64 11.47
N LYS A 353 -26.41 9.95 10.55
CA LYS A 353 -27.84 9.58 10.61
C LYS A 353 -28.14 8.28 9.86
N THR A 354 -27.34 7.94 8.84
CA THR A 354 -27.67 6.86 7.89
C THR A 354 -26.74 5.66 7.93
N HIS A 355 -25.62 5.70 8.64
CA HIS A 355 -24.61 4.63 8.63
C HIS A 355 -25.17 3.23 8.99
N GLN A 356 -26.24 3.17 9.78
CA GLN A 356 -26.90 1.91 10.20
C GLN A 356 -27.74 1.27 9.09
N LYS A 357 -28.03 2.01 8.01
CA LYS A 357 -28.83 1.54 6.87
C LYS A 357 -28.00 0.71 5.87
N TYR A 358 -26.67 0.77 5.95
CA TYR A 358 -25.79 0.03 5.06
C TYR A 358 -25.74 -1.45 5.46
N ASP A 359 -25.81 -2.32 4.45
CA ASP A 359 -25.78 -3.76 4.66
C ASP A 359 -24.35 -4.23 4.99
N ILE A 360 -24.16 -4.57 6.26
CA ILE A 360 -22.88 -5.07 6.81
C ILE A 360 -22.43 -6.35 6.10
N GLU A 361 -23.36 -7.26 5.81
CA GLU A 361 -23.04 -8.54 5.20
C GLU A 361 -22.66 -8.35 3.73
N ALA A 362 -23.39 -7.51 2.99
CA ALA A 362 -23.06 -7.18 1.61
C ALA A 362 -21.67 -6.52 1.48
N MET A 363 -21.35 -5.54 2.35
CA MET A 363 -20.03 -4.90 2.39
C MET A 363 -18.92 -5.91 2.64
N ARG A 364 -19.10 -6.78 3.64
CA ARG A 364 -18.12 -7.82 3.95
C ARG A 364 -17.95 -8.79 2.79
N ASN A 365 -19.05 -9.29 2.23
CA ASN A 365 -19.04 -10.25 1.13
C ASN A 365 -18.33 -9.67 -0.09
N TYR A 366 -18.54 -8.39 -0.40
CA TYR A 366 -17.82 -7.69 -1.45
C TYR A 366 -16.30 -7.66 -1.17
N ALA A 367 -15.89 -7.25 0.03
CA ALA A 367 -14.47 -7.15 0.38
C ALA A 367 -13.77 -8.52 0.37
N VAL A 368 -14.40 -9.55 0.95
CA VAL A 368 -13.89 -10.93 0.95
C VAL A 368 -13.79 -11.47 -0.46
N SER A 369 -14.85 -11.29 -1.25
CA SER A 369 -14.92 -11.83 -2.60
C SER A 369 -13.95 -11.15 -3.55
N ASN A 370 -13.45 -9.94 -3.27
CA ASN A 370 -12.56 -9.22 -4.19
C ASN A 370 -11.11 -9.14 -3.72
N TYR A 371 -10.88 -9.07 -2.40
CA TYR A 371 -9.59 -8.64 -1.86
C TYR A 371 -9.02 -9.59 -0.80
N ASN A 372 -9.66 -10.72 -0.49
CA ASN A 372 -9.09 -11.66 0.48
C ASN A 372 -7.73 -12.19 0.00
N LYS A 373 -6.85 -12.49 0.97
CA LYS A 373 -5.49 -13.00 0.71
C LYS A 373 -5.45 -14.21 -0.21
N ASP A 374 -6.39 -15.14 -0.05
CA ASP A 374 -6.42 -16.37 -0.83
C ASP A 374 -6.74 -16.13 -2.32
N LYS A 375 -7.75 -15.31 -2.62
CA LYS A 375 -8.13 -14.95 -4.00
C LYS A 375 -7.01 -14.18 -4.68
N VAL A 376 -6.46 -13.15 -4.02
CA VAL A 376 -5.35 -12.37 -4.57
C VAL A 376 -4.12 -13.26 -4.78
N GLY A 377 -3.83 -14.15 -3.82
CA GLY A 377 -2.78 -15.15 -3.96
C GLY A 377 -2.95 -16.05 -5.18
N LYS A 378 -4.15 -16.59 -5.39
CA LYS A 378 -4.48 -17.40 -6.59
C LYS A 378 -4.34 -16.60 -7.89
N GLN A 379 -4.75 -15.34 -7.91
CA GLN A 379 -4.56 -14.46 -9.07
C GLN A 379 -3.07 -14.25 -9.39
N ILE A 380 -2.25 -13.95 -8.38
CA ILE A 380 -0.80 -13.78 -8.53
C ILE A 380 -0.15 -15.08 -9.04
N ILE A 381 -0.57 -16.25 -8.54
CA ILE A 381 -0.04 -17.53 -9.00
C ILE A 381 -0.45 -17.82 -10.46
N ALA A 382 -1.69 -17.54 -10.82
CA ALA A 382 -2.16 -17.65 -12.20
C ALA A 382 -1.37 -16.71 -13.12
N PHE A 383 -1.02 -15.52 -12.63
CA PHE A 383 -0.17 -14.57 -13.34
C PHE A 383 1.23 -15.15 -13.62
N TYR A 384 1.87 -15.80 -12.64
CA TYR A 384 3.19 -16.43 -12.85
C TYR A 384 3.15 -17.64 -13.78
N LYS A 385 2.11 -18.49 -13.68
CA LYS A 385 1.98 -19.72 -14.47
C LYS A 385 1.91 -19.47 -15.98
N LYS A 386 1.53 -18.27 -16.42
CA LYS A 386 1.54 -17.88 -17.84
C LYS A 386 2.95 -17.73 -18.42
N TYR A 387 3.96 -17.57 -17.55
CA TYR A 387 5.33 -17.21 -17.95
C TYR A 387 6.39 -18.12 -17.32
N THR A 388 5.97 -19.19 -16.66
CA THR A 388 6.82 -20.24 -16.08
C THR A 388 6.46 -21.57 -16.76
N SER A 389 7.47 -22.38 -17.08
CA SER A 389 7.33 -23.65 -17.82
C SER A 389 7.19 -24.85 -16.90
#